data_AF-A0AAD3GZ23-F1
#
_entry.id   AF-A0AAD3GZ23-F1
#
_cell.length_a   1.000
_cell.length_b   1.000
_cell.length_c   1.000
_cell.angle_alpha   90.00
_cell.angle_beta   90.00
_cell.angle_gamma   90.00
#
_symmetry.space_group_name_H-M   'P 1'
#
loop_
_entity.id
_entity.type
_entity.pdbx_description
1 polymer ?
#
loop_
_entity_poly.entity_id
_entity_poly.type
_entity_poly.pdbx_seq_one_letter_code
_entity_poly.pdbx_strand_id
1 'polypeptide(L)'
;MSQKRFEYLVSWDPDALIDTRVGDKPLAHAIGLSERHIVFMKASFKYHPHTGGLLFLKDDYGKIAFDSMCDKGGMKETMNILYEILTPKSNYPILHHICTKAPQHKDLFMEYFPWATQLRDHDGRSLQQAVLAAGPDMMNANNFLFPMLTDDQIREKDPITTLYPFAAMAVGEHADLKKSFYLLRRHPSVLDRRARANTDNQTISCRRKKRKRAGDKNDA
;
A
#
# COMPACT_ATOMS: atom_id res chain seq x y z
N MET A 1 2.17 -29.48 18.82
CA MET A 1 3.33 -28.61 19.11
C MET A 1 2.88 -27.52 20.08
N SER A 2 3.69 -27.15 21.08
CA SER A 2 3.36 -26.04 22.00
C SER A 2 3.60 -24.69 21.34
N GLN A 3 2.85 -23.65 21.73
CA GLN A 3 2.97 -22.29 21.17
C GLN A 3 4.41 -21.77 21.19
N LYS A 4 5.12 -21.92 22.33
CA LYS A 4 6.51 -21.48 22.46
C LYS A 4 7.46 -22.14 21.47
N ARG A 5 7.26 -23.43 21.15
CA ARG A 5 8.09 -24.14 20.16
C ARG A 5 7.81 -23.64 18.75
N PHE A 6 6.55 -23.39 18.42
CA PHE A 6 6.17 -22.82 17.14
C PHE A 6 6.78 -21.42 16.96
N GLU A 7 6.62 -20.54 17.95
CA GLU A 7 7.18 -19.18 17.91
C GLU A 7 8.71 -19.18 17.78
N TYR A 8 9.39 -20.10 18.47
CA TYR A 8 10.83 -20.29 18.34
C TYR A 8 11.24 -20.70 16.92
N LEU A 9 10.57 -21.70 16.34
CA LEU A 9 10.87 -22.16 14.98
C LEU A 9 10.63 -21.06 13.94
N VAL A 10 9.50 -20.35 14.02
CA VAL A 10 9.19 -19.25 13.11
C VAL A 10 10.17 -18.09 13.27
N SER A 11 10.68 -17.85 14.48
CA SER A 11 11.72 -16.81 14.67
C SER A 11 13.06 -17.18 14.01
N TRP A 12 13.31 -18.47 13.79
CA TRP A 12 14.52 -18.97 13.16
C TRP A 12 14.41 -18.98 11.64
N ASP A 13 13.25 -19.37 11.12
CA ASP A 13 12.93 -19.36 9.69
C ASP A 13 11.49 -18.86 9.49
N PRO A 14 11.30 -17.53 9.29
CA PRO A 14 9.98 -16.98 9.01
C PRO A 14 9.41 -17.40 7.66
N ASP A 15 10.27 -17.60 6.66
CA ASP A 15 9.86 -17.90 5.28
C ASP A 15 9.26 -19.31 5.16
N ALA A 16 9.57 -20.19 6.11
CA ALA A 16 8.85 -21.46 6.28
C ALA A 16 7.33 -21.28 6.38
N LEU A 17 6.80 -20.13 6.85
CA LEU A 17 5.35 -19.87 6.86
C LEU A 17 4.74 -19.74 5.45
N ILE A 18 5.55 -19.32 4.47
CA ILE A 18 5.17 -19.18 3.06
C ILE A 18 5.36 -20.51 2.35
N ASP A 19 6.51 -21.14 2.55
CA ASP A 19 6.96 -22.30 1.78
C ASP A 19 6.34 -23.61 2.24
N THR A 20 5.91 -23.69 3.50
CA THR A 20 5.26 -24.90 4.02
C THR A 20 3.94 -25.13 3.31
N ARG A 21 3.74 -26.35 2.81
CA ARG A 21 2.49 -26.81 2.20
C ARG A 21 1.86 -27.93 3.01
N VAL A 22 0.53 -28.02 2.95
CA VAL A 22 -0.26 -29.14 3.50
C VAL A 22 -1.01 -29.76 2.32
N GLY A 23 -0.53 -30.91 1.87
CA GLY A 23 -0.94 -31.45 0.57
C GLY A 23 -0.47 -30.54 -0.56
N ASP A 24 -1.40 -30.17 -1.44
CA ASP A 24 -1.17 -29.27 -2.58
C ASP A 24 -1.28 -27.78 -2.21
N LYS A 25 -1.74 -27.43 -1.00
CA LYS A 25 -2.03 -26.03 -0.65
C LYS A 25 -0.96 -25.41 0.23
N PRO A 26 -0.65 -24.11 0.08
CA PRO A 26 0.16 -23.39 1.06
C PRO A 26 -0.46 -23.47 2.45
N LEU A 27 0.38 -23.51 3.48
CA LEU A 27 -0.05 -23.68 4.87
C LEU A 27 -1.12 -22.65 5.25
N ALA A 28 -1.02 -21.41 4.78
CA ALA A 28 -2.01 -20.34 4.99
C ALA A 28 -3.45 -20.71 4.58
N HIS A 29 -3.63 -21.58 3.58
CA HIS A 29 -4.95 -22.06 3.14
C HIS A 29 -5.46 -23.26 3.94
N ALA A 30 -4.56 -24.00 4.59
CA ALA A 30 -4.93 -25.14 5.43
C ALA A 30 -5.55 -24.70 6.77
N ILE A 31 -5.41 -23.43 7.12
CA ILE A 31 -5.82 -22.82 8.38
C ILE A 31 -7.35 -22.75 8.51
N GLY A 32 -7.84 -23.06 9.70
CA GLY A 32 -9.22 -22.80 10.15
C GLY A 32 -9.22 -21.93 11.39
N LEU A 33 -10.25 -21.98 12.24
CA LEU A 33 -10.36 -21.06 13.39
C LEU A 33 -9.99 -21.70 14.75
N SER A 34 -8.91 -22.49 14.78
CA SER A 34 -8.44 -23.10 16.03
C SER A 34 -7.42 -22.20 16.75
N GLU A 35 -7.18 -22.41 18.05
CA GLU A 35 -6.14 -21.64 18.78
C GLU A 35 -4.76 -21.71 18.11
N ARG A 36 -4.39 -22.88 17.57
CA ARG A 36 -3.10 -23.06 16.86
C ARG A 36 -3.03 -22.20 15.60
N HIS A 37 -4.15 -22.02 14.93
CA HIS A 37 -4.27 -21.18 13.75
C HIS A 37 -4.18 -19.70 14.09
N ILE A 38 -4.72 -19.28 15.24
CA ILE A 38 -4.57 -17.91 15.75
C ILE A 38 -3.09 -17.60 16.02
N VAL A 39 -2.35 -18.54 16.62
CA VAL A 39 -0.89 -18.42 16.81
C VAL A 39 -0.17 -18.26 15.48
N PHE A 40 -0.53 -19.06 14.46
CA PHE A 40 0.02 -18.91 13.11
C PHE A 40 -0.27 -17.52 12.54
N MET A 41 -1.51 -17.03 12.63
CA MET A 41 -1.89 -15.74 12.06
C MET A 41 -1.14 -14.59 12.74
N LYS A 42 -1.04 -14.60 14.07
CA LYS A 42 -0.24 -13.63 14.83
C LYS A 42 1.23 -13.63 14.37
N ALA A 43 1.81 -14.80 14.19
CA ALA A 43 3.18 -14.93 13.69
C ALA A 43 3.30 -14.41 12.24
N SER A 44 2.32 -14.70 11.39
CA SER A 44 2.31 -14.25 10.00
C SER A 44 2.24 -12.73 9.89
N PHE A 45 1.38 -12.06 10.66
CA PHE A 45 1.36 -10.60 10.70
C PHE A 45 2.63 -9.99 11.27
N LYS A 46 3.26 -10.66 12.25
CA LYS A 46 4.50 -10.19 12.87
C LYS A 46 5.69 -10.25 11.91
N TYR A 47 5.89 -11.39 11.25
CA TYR A 47 7.09 -11.62 10.44
C TYR A 47 6.89 -11.30 8.96
N HIS A 48 5.65 -11.30 8.46
CA HIS A 48 5.31 -10.98 7.08
C HIS A 48 4.32 -9.81 6.96
N PRO A 49 4.59 -8.65 7.58
CA PRO A 49 3.65 -7.54 7.58
C PRO A 49 3.38 -7.01 6.17
N HIS A 50 4.39 -6.94 5.28
CA HIS A 50 4.25 -6.41 3.93
C HIS A 50 3.42 -7.29 2.98
N THR A 51 3.27 -8.57 3.32
CA THR A 51 2.49 -9.50 2.48
C THR A 51 1.01 -9.53 2.86
N GLY A 52 0.57 -8.80 3.89
CA GLY A 52 -0.78 -8.91 4.42
C GLY A 52 -0.91 -9.98 5.51
N GLY A 53 0.19 -10.35 6.18
CA GLY A 53 0.20 -11.48 7.12
C GLY A 53 -0.20 -12.80 6.46
N LEU A 54 0.17 -12.98 5.18
CA LEU A 54 -0.19 -14.12 4.33
C LEU A 54 -1.70 -14.29 4.06
N LEU A 55 -2.54 -13.37 4.53
CA LEU A 55 -3.99 -13.42 4.36
C LEU A 55 -4.43 -13.35 2.89
N PHE A 56 -3.62 -12.69 2.06
CA PHE A 56 -3.85 -12.52 0.63
C PHE A 56 -2.94 -13.39 -0.24
N LEU A 57 -2.26 -14.37 0.37
CA LEU A 57 -1.51 -15.38 -0.38
C LEU A 57 -2.52 -16.16 -1.24
N LYS A 58 -2.18 -16.35 -2.51
CA LYS A 58 -3.01 -17.11 -3.46
C LYS A 58 -2.56 -18.57 -3.49
N ASP A 59 -3.52 -19.49 -3.60
CA ASP A 59 -3.24 -20.87 -3.97
C ASP A 59 -3.05 -21.03 -5.48
N ASP A 60 -2.80 -22.26 -5.92
CA ASP A 60 -2.58 -22.60 -7.33
C ASP A 60 -3.84 -22.34 -8.20
N TYR A 61 -5.01 -22.14 -7.59
CA TYR A 61 -6.27 -21.81 -8.25
C TYR A 61 -6.59 -20.30 -8.17
N GLY A 62 -5.70 -19.49 -7.59
CA GLY A 62 -5.86 -18.05 -7.46
C GLY A 62 -6.77 -17.61 -6.30
N LYS A 63 -7.30 -18.54 -5.50
CA LYS A 63 -8.08 -18.24 -4.30
C LYS A 63 -7.16 -17.70 -3.21
N ILE A 64 -7.59 -16.73 -2.42
CA ILE A 64 -6.78 -16.17 -1.32
C ILE A 64 -7.00 -16.91 0.01
N ALA A 65 -5.99 -16.88 0.89
CA ALA A 65 -6.05 -17.56 2.19
C ALA A 65 -7.25 -17.09 3.06
N PHE A 66 -7.60 -15.79 2.99
CA PHE A 66 -8.80 -15.24 3.62
C PHE A 66 -10.08 -16.00 3.24
N ASP A 67 -10.29 -16.28 1.95
CA ASP A 67 -11.48 -16.99 1.49
C ASP A 67 -11.48 -18.43 2.01
N SER A 68 -10.31 -19.08 2.03
CA SER A 68 -10.17 -20.41 2.62
C SER A 68 -10.51 -20.43 4.12
N MET A 69 -10.15 -19.39 4.85
CA MET A 69 -10.52 -19.23 6.26
C MET A 69 -12.02 -19.02 6.42
N CYS A 70 -12.61 -18.13 5.62
CA CYS A 70 -14.05 -17.86 5.63
C CYS A 70 -14.88 -19.11 5.33
N ASP A 71 -14.48 -19.94 4.37
CA ASP A 71 -15.18 -21.19 4.04
C ASP A 71 -15.20 -22.19 5.19
N LYS A 72 -14.12 -22.24 5.99
CA LYS A 72 -13.98 -23.21 7.09
C LYS A 72 -14.60 -22.72 8.39
N GLY A 73 -14.53 -21.42 8.63
CA GLY A 73 -14.85 -20.80 9.91
C GLY A 73 -16.09 -19.92 9.92
N GLY A 74 -16.59 -19.56 8.73
CA GLY A 74 -17.55 -18.48 8.57
C GLY A 74 -16.88 -17.11 8.51
N MET A 75 -17.48 -16.21 7.73
CA MET A 75 -16.99 -14.85 7.54
C MET A 75 -16.95 -14.05 8.86
N LYS A 76 -18.03 -14.11 9.65
CA LYS A 76 -18.17 -13.35 10.90
C LYS A 76 -17.10 -13.71 11.93
N GLU A 77 -16.96 -14.99 12.26
CA GLU A 77 -15.93 -15.49 13.17
C GLU A 77 -14.52 -15.19 12.66
N THR A 78 -14.28 -15.31 11.35
CA THR A 78 -12.98 -14.95 10.74
C THR A 78 -12.66 -13.47 10.98
N MET A 79 -13.60 -12.57 10.72
CA MET A 79 -13.41 -11.14 10.94
C MET A 79 -13.25 -10.78 12.41
N ASN A 80 -13.97 -11.44 13.33
CA ASN A 80 -13.80 -11.24 14.77
C ASN A 80 -12.38 -11.60 15.22
N ILE A 81 -11.84 -12.74 14.76
CA ILE A 81 -10.46 -13.14 15.07
C ILE A 81 -9.46 -12.15 14.47
N LEU A 82 -9.67 -11.72 13.23
CA LEU A 82 -8.80 -10.69 12.63
C LEU A 82 -8.86 -9.38 13.43
N TYR A 83 -10.02 -8.99 13.94
CA TYR A 83 -10.18 -7.80 14.79
C TYR A 83 -9.45 -7.92 16.13
N GLU A 84 -9.46 -9.11 16.75
CA GLU A 84 -8.69 -9.39 17.96
C GLU A 84 -7.18 -9.35 17.73
N ILE A 85 -6.72 -9.82 16.56
CA ILE A 85 -5.31 -9.82 16.19
C ILE A 85 -4.85 -8.41 15.80
N LEU A 86 -5.60 -7.76 14.90
CA LEU A 86 -5.32 -6.45 14.35
C LEU A 86 -6.06 -5.40 15.18
N THR A 87 -5.45 -5.04 16.30
CA THR A 87 -5.98 -3.97 17.16
C THR A 87 -5.56 -2.59 16.64
N PRO A 88 -6.27 -1.50 16.96
CA PRO A 88 -5.84 -0.13 16.61
C PRO A 88 -4.41 0.20 17.08
N LYS A 89 -3.94 -0.44 18.17
CA LYS A 89 -2.59 -0.27 18.70
C LYS A 89 -1.50 -0.90 17.83
N SER A 90 -1.86 -1.85 16.96
CA SER A 90 -0.91 -2.52 16.07
C SER A 90 -0.40 -1.60 14.95
N ASN A 91 -1.10 -0.50 14.65
CA ASN A 91 -0.83 0.39 13.51
C ASN A 91 -0.65 -0.38 12.18
N TYR A 92 -1.30 -1.53 12.04
CA TYR A 92 -1.16 -2.36 10.86
C TYR A 92 -2.06 -1.85 9.71
N PRO A 93 -1.52 -1.53 8.53
CA PRO A 93 -2.26 -0.91 7.42
C PRO A 93 -3.06 -1.96 6.61
N ILE A 94 -3.96 -2.70 7.26
CA ILE A 94 -4.73 -3.79 6.63
C ILE A 94 -5.54 -3.31 5.42
N LEU A 95 -6.06 -2.07 5.46
CA LEU A 95 -6.85 -1.52 4.36
C LEU A 95 -6.02 -1.29 3.09
N HIS A 96 -4.72 -1.00 3.22
CA HIS A 96 -3.84 -0.85 2.06
C HIS A 96 -3.67 -2.19 1.36
N HIS A 97 -3.51 -3.27 2.13
CA HIS A 97 -3.41 -4.61 1.58
C HIS A 97 -4.72 -5.08 0.95
N ILE A 98 -5.89 -4.86 1.59
CA ILE A 98 -7.16 -5.31 1.01
C ILE A 98 -7.50 -4.57 -0.27
N CYS A 99 -7.32 -3.24 -0.31
CA CYS A 99 -7.66 -2.44 -1.49
C CYS A 99 -6.74 -2.75 -2.69
N THR A 100 -5.53 -3.25 -2.46
CA THR A 100 -4.56 -3.56 -3.52
C THR A 100 -4.54 -5.04 -3.92
N LYS A 101 -4.85 -5.97 -3.00
CA LYS A 101 -4.73 -7.41 -3.25
C LYS A 101 -6.07 -8.13 -3.40
N ALA A 102 -7.13 -7.64 -2.74
CA ALA A 102 -8.44 -8.28 -2.76
C ALA A 102 -9.58 -7.24 -2.61
N PRO A 103 -9.70 -6.27 -3.54
CA PRO A 103 -10.64 -5.15 -3.44
C PRO A 103 -12.12 -5.57 -3.45
N GLN A 104 -12.43 -6.82 -3.77
CA GLN A 104 -13.77 -7.39 -3.65
C GLN A 104 -14.26 -7.52 -2.20
N HIS A 105 -13.37 -7.58 -1.19
CA HIS A 105 -13.77 -7.62 0.22
C HIS A 105 -13.57 -6.28 0.95
N LYS A 106 -13.26 -5.21 0.22
CA LYS A 106 -12.92 -3.92 0.83
C LYS A 106 -13.99 -3.39 1.77
N ASP A 107 -15.27 -3.51 1.41
CA ASP A 107 -16.37 -2.95 2.19
C ASP A 107 -16.48 -3.63 3.56
N LEU A 108 -16.32 -4.97 3.59
CA LEU A 108 -16.26 -5.76 4.82
C LEU A 108 -15.09 -5.34 5.72
N PHE A 109 -13.89 -5.16 5.13
CA PHE A 109 -12.73 -4.73 5.92
C PHE A 109 -12.85 -3.29 6.40
N MET A 110 -13.50 -2.40 5.64
CA MET A 110 -13.73 -1.03 6.07
C MET A 110 -14.72 -0.93 7.24
N GLU A 111 -15.71 -1.82 7.27
CA GLU A 111 -16.65 -1.92 8.40
C GLU A 111 -15.95 -2.36 9.69
N TYR A 112 -15.06 -3.36 9.62
CA TYR A 112 -14.35 -3.88 10.79
C TYR A 112 -13.12 -3.06 11.20
N PHE A 113 -12.47 -2.39 10.25
CA PHE A 113 -11.20 -1.67 10.49
C PHE A 113 -11.25 -0.19 10.09
N PRO A 114 -12.26 0.59 10.51
CA PRO A 114 -12.39 1.99 10.08
C PRO A 114 -11.20 2.86 10.52
N TRP A 115 -10.57 2.50 11.65
CA TRP A 115 -9.38 3.18 12.17
C TRP A 115 -8.15 3.07 11.24
N ALA A 116 -8.06 2.01 10.42
CA ALA A 116 -6.93 1.79 9.53
C ALA A 116 -6.93 2.72 8.31
N THR A 117 -8.01 3.48 8.09
CA THR A 117 -8.12 4.43 6.95
C THR A 117 -7.10 5.56 7.01
N GLN A 118 -6.68 5.93 8.22
CA GLN A 118 -5.72 7.02 8.45
C GLN A 118 -4.26 6.53 8.53
N LEU A 119 -4.04 5.22 8.46
CA LEU A 119 -2.70 4.67 8.53
C LEU A 119 -1.93 4.90 7.23
N ARG A 120 -0.60 4.85 7.36
CA ARG A 120 0.31 4.81 6.22
C ARG A 120 0.85 3.40 6.07
N ASP A 121 1.06 2.97 4.83
CA ASP A 121 1.76 1.72 4.59
C ASP A 121 3.25 1.83 4.94
N HIS A 122 3.97 0.73 4.77
CA HIS A 122 5.42 0.67 4.99
C HIS A 122 6.26 1.63 4.13
N ASP A 123 5.72 2.04 2.98
CA ASP A 123 6.34 3.03 2.10
C ASP A 123 6.00 4.46 2.53
N GLY A 124 5.17 4.63 3.56
CA GLY A 124 4.69 5.93 4.03
C GLY A 124 3.51 6.47 3.22
N ARG A 125 2.89 5.66 2.35
CA ARG A 125 1.76 6.09 1.52
C ARG A 125 0.46 6.12 2.30
N SER A 126 -0.38 7.12 2.03
CA SER A 126 -1.79 7.05 2.38
C SER A 126 -2.50 5.91 1.63
N LEU A 127 -3.68 5.51 2.10
CA LEU A 127 -4.48 4.46 1.44
C LEU A 127 -4.73 4.79 -0.04
N GLN A 128 -5.06 6.04 -0.34
CA GLN A 128 -5.30 6.51 -1.70
C GLN A 128 -4.02 6.44 -2.56
N GLN A 129 -2.87 6.86 -2.00
CA GLN A 129 -1.58 6.77 -2.70
C GLN A 129 -1.20 5.32 -3.01
N ALA A 130 -1.40 4.39 -2.07
CA ALA A 130 -1.11 2.97 -2.28
C ALA A 130 -1.98 2.38 -3.41
N VAL A 131 -3.27 2.72 -3.45
CA VAL A 131 -4.17 2.28 -4.54
C VAL A 131 -3.78 2.90 -5.88
N LEU A 132 -3.42 4.20 -5.91
CA LEU A 132 -2.93 4.86 -7.12
C LEU A 132 -1.63 4.25 -7.63
N ALA A 133 -0.69 3.94 -6.73
CA ALA A 133 0.58 3.31 -7.06
C ALA A 133 0.42 1.87 -7.56
N ALA A 134 -0.60 1.15 -7.08
CA ALA A 134 -0.96 -0.18 -7.59
C ALA A 134 -1.58 -0.14 -9.00
N GLY A 135 -2.01 1.04 -9.45
CA GLY A 135 -2.34 1.32 -10.84
C GLY A 135 -3.82 1.59 -11.12
N PRO A 136 -4.14 1.94 -12.37
CA PRO A 136 -5.47 2.44 -12.77
C PRO A 136 -6.60 1.43 -12.58
N ASP A 137 -6.33 0.14 -12.81
CA ASP A 137 -7.30 -0.94 -12.56
C ASP A 137 -7.67 -1.05 -11.08
N MET A 138 -6.67 -0.94 -10.19
CA MET A 138 -6.90 -0.91 -8.74
C MET A 138 -7.67 0.35 -8.33
N MET A 139 -7.38 1.48 -8.97
CA MET A 139 -8.15 2.70 -8.74
C MET A 139 -9.60 2.59 -9.22
N ASN A 140 -9.88 1.81 -10.26
CA ASN A 140 -11.24 1.52 -10.72
C ASN A 140 -11.96 0.58 -9.76
N ALA A 141 -11.29 -0.46 -9.27
CA ALA A 141 -11.83 -1.37 -8.27
C ALA A 141 -12.15 -0.67 -6.92
N ASN A 142 -11.48 0.45 -6.65
CA ASN A 142 -11.67 1.29 -5.47
C ASN A 142 -12.10 2.72 -5.82
N ASN A 143 -12.98 2.87 -6.81
CA ASN A 143 -13.37 4.18 -7.35
C ASN A 143 -13.88 5.19 -6.30
N PHE A 144 -14.48 4.73 -5.20
CA PHE A 144 -14.96 5.56 -4.09
C PHE A 144 -13.84 6.33 -3.37
N LEU A 145 -12.58 5.85 -3.41
CA LEU A 145 -11.43 6.56 -2.84
C LEU A 145 -11.06 7.80 -3.64
N PHE A 146 -11.39 7.82 -4.94
CA PHE A 146 -11.04 8.93 -5.83
C PHE A 146 -11.70 10.27 -5.43
N PRO A 147 -13.03 10.34 -5.24
CA PRO A 147 -13.67 11.58 -4.79
C PRO A 147 -13.28 11.96 -3.36
N MET A 148 -12.85 10.98 -2.54
CA MET A 148 -12.42 11.22 -1.14
C MET A 148 -11.03 11.85 -1.01
N LEU A 149 -10.26 11.97 -2.11
CA LEU A 149 -8.97 12.66 -2.09
C LEU A 149 -9.16 14.12 -1.64
N THR A 150 -8.53 14.45 -0.51
CA THR A 150 -8.50 15.82 -0.02
C THR A 150 -7.52 16.67 -0.81
N ASP A 151 -7.67 17.97 -0.70
CA ASP A 151 -6.81 18.94 -1.37
C ASP A 151 -5.33 18.80 -0.95
N ASP A 152 -5.08 18.47 0.32
CA ASP A 152 -3.75 18.22 0.83
C ASP A 152 -3.17 16.91 0.30
N GLN A 153 -3.97 15.84 0.22
CA GLN A 153 -3.56 14.58 -0.37
C GLN A 153 -3.26 14.70 -1.87
N ILE A 154 -3.97 15.56 -2.60
CA ILE A 154 -3.69 15.86 -4.01
C ILE A 154 -2.33 16.57 -4.18
N ARG A 155 -1.92 17.35 -3.18
CA ARG A 155 -0.62 18.07 -3.15
C ARG A 155 0.50 17.23 -2.56
N GLU A 156 0.18 16.15 -1.88
CA GLU A 156 1.15 15.24 -1.31
C GLU A 156 1.76 14.39 -2.43
N LYS A 157 3.10 14.40 -2.52
CA LYS A 157 3.81 13.52 -3.43
C LYS A 157 3.87 12.12 -2.84
N ASP A 158 3.79 11.12 -3.71
CA ASP A 158 4.09 9.76 -3.34
C ASP A 158 5.54 9.67 -2.82
N PRO A 159 5.77 9.12 -1.62
CA PRO A 159 7.10 9.10 -0.99
C PRO A 159 8.14 8.28 -1.78
N ILE A 160 7.71 7.32 -2.60
CA ILE A 160 8.61 6.43 -3.35
C ILE A 160 8.86 6.96 -4.76
N THR A 161 7.80 7.26 -5.50
CA THR A 161 7.89 7.67 -6.91
C THR A 161 8.10 9.17 -7.06
N THR A 162 7.87 9.95 -6.01
CA THR A 162 7.91 11.43 -5.99
C THR A 162 6.91 12.11 -6.93
N LEU A 163 5.95 11.33 -7.46
CA LEU A 163 4.90 11.82 -8.35
C LEU A 163 3.72 12.38 -7.55
N TYR A 164 3.06 13.38 -8.14
CA TYR A 164 1.75 13.81 -7.66
C TYR A 164 0.67 12.80 -8.10
N PRO A 165 -0.47 12.69 -7.40
CA PRO A 165 -1.58 11.81 -7.76
C PRO A 165 -2.04 11.94 -9.23
N PHE A 166 -2.15 13.16 -9.76
CA PHE A 166 -2.53 13.35 -11.17
C PHE A 166 -1.46 12.85 -12.13
N ALA A 167 -0.17 12.94 -11.77
CA ALA A 167 0.93 12.46 -12.58
C ALA A 167 1.01 10.93 -12.53
N ALA A 168 0.81 10.32 -11.36
CA ALA A 168 0.72 8.87 -11.20
C ALA A 168 -0.35 8.26 -12.11
N MET A 169 -1.51 8.92 -12.24
CA MET A 169 -2.59 8.49 -13.15
C MET A 169 -2.29 8.68 -14.64
N ALA A 170 -1.32 9.51 -14.99
CA ALA A 170 -0.94 9.80 -16.38
C ALA A 170 0.26 8.97 -16.85
N VAL A 171 0.86 8.15 -15.98
CA VAL A 171 2.07 7.38 -16.26
C VAL A 171 1.72 5.89 -16.42
N GLY A 172 2.33 5.25 -17.41
CA GLY A 172 2.22 3.81 -17.64
C GLY A 172 1.21 3.42 -18.72
N GLU A 173 1.14 2.11 -18.99
CA GLU A 173 0.34 1.51 -20.07
C GLU A 173 -1.17 1.70 -19.87
N HIS A 174 -1.62 1.88 -18.62
CA HIS A 174 -3.04 2.01 -18.26
C HIS A 174 -3.47 3.45 -17.92
N ALA A 175 -2.72 4.47 -18.33
CA ALA A 175 -2.95 5.86 -17.96
C ALA A 175 -4.43 6.32 -18.10
N ASP A 176 -5.00 6.84 -17.01
CA ASP A 176 -6.36 7.40 -16.98
C ASP A 176 -6.29 8.92 -17.01
N LEU A 177 -6.24 9.45 -18.23
CA LEU A 177 -6.15 10.88 -18.49
C LEU A 177 -7.36 11.65 -17.94
N LYS A 178 -8.56 11.06 -17.93
CA LYS A 178 -9.76 11.72 -17.42
C LYS A 178 -9.63 12.00 -15.93
N LYS A 179 -9.22 11.01 -15.14
CA LYS A 179 -8.96 11.18 -13.70
C LYS A 179 -7.76 12.09 -13.45
N SER A 180 -6.70 11.99 -14.25
CA SER A 180 -5.56 12.91 -14.16
C SER A 180 -6.00 14.38 -14.34
N PHE A 181 -6.74 14.69 -15.41
CA PHE A 181 -7.26 16.03 -15.65
C PHE A 181 -8.24 16.50 -14.57
N TYR A 182 -9.08 15.60 -14.04
CA TYR A 182 -9.97 15.93 -12.93
C TYR A 182 -9.20 16.39 -11.69
N LEU A 183 -8.17 15.63 -11.28
CA LEU A 183 -7.33 16.00 -10.13
C LEU A 183 -6.58 17.32 -10.38
N LEU A 184 -6.09 17.52 -11.59
CA LEU A 184 -5.41 18.75 -11.99
C LEU A 184 -6.33 19.98 -11.93
N ARG A 185 -7.60 19.81 -12.36
CA ARG A 185 -8.60 20.88 -12.30
C ARG A 185 -8.99 21.24 -10.87
N ARG A 186 -8.96 20.28 -9.94
CA ARG A 186 -9.17 20.56 -8.50
C ARG A 186 -8.02 21.36 -7.90
N HIS A 187 -6.78 21.15 -8.34
CA HIS A 187 -5.60 21.88 -7.83
C HIS A 187 -4.64 22.37 -8.94
N PRO A 188 -5.03 23.41 -9.69
CA PRO A 188 -4.19 23.94 -10.77
C PRO A 188 -2.87 24.53 -10.26
N SER A 189 -2.83 25.02 -9.00
CA SER A 189 -1.66 25.66 -8.40
C SER A 189 -0.44 24.75 -8.24
N VAL A 190 -0.62 23.42 -8.37
CA VAL A 190 0.51 22.47 -8.40
C VAL A 190 1.36 22.68 -9.66
N LEU A 191 0.78 23.19 -10.74
CA LEU A 191 1.51 23.56 -11.96
C LEU A 191 2.33 24.84 -11.77
N ASP A 192 1.78 25.84 -11.06
CA ASP A 192 2.43 27.14 -10.86
C ASP A 192 3.75 27.02 -10.08
N ARG A 193 3.80 26.08 -9.13
CA ARG A 193 5.01 25.79 -8.35
C ARG A 193 6.15 25.26 -9.23
N ARG A 194 5.83 24.51 -10.29
CA ARG A 194 6.83 23.99 -11.25
C ARG A 194 7.34 25.10 -12.18
N ALA A 195 6.45 26.00 -12.60
CA ALA A 195 6.84 27.15 -13.43
C ALA A 195 7.86 28.05 -12.70
N ARG A 196 7.62 28.33 -11.40
CA ARG A 196 8.53 29.15 -10.58
C ARG A 196 9.88 28.48 -10.31
N ALA A 197 9.90 27.19 -10.01
CA ALA A 197 11.14 26.43 -9.80
C ALA A 197 12.04 26.38 -11.05
N ASN A 198 11.44 26.36 -12.24
CA ASN A 198 12.20 26.41 -13.50
C ASN A 198 12.78 27.80 -13.78
N THR A 199 12.06 28.89 -13.46
CA THR A 199 12.60 30.25 -13.58
C THR A 199 13.75 30.51 -12.61
N ASP A 200 13.71 29.99 -11.38
CA ASP A 200 14.80 30.17 -10.42
C ASP A 200 16.06 29.40 -10.85
N ASN A 201 15.91 28.18 -11.36
CA ASN A 201 17.02 27.39 -11.90
C ASN A 201 17.63 28.02 -13.16
N GLN A 202 16.82 28.61 -14.04
CA GLN A 202 17.33 29.40 -15.18
C GLN A 202 18.09 30.65 -14.71
N THR A 203 17.58 31.35 -13.69
CA THR A 203 18.20 32.57 -13.15
C THR A 203 19.55 32.28 -12.47
N ILE A 204 19.65 31.14 -11.75
CA ILE A 204 20.92 30.67 -11.14
C ILE A 204 21.93 30.27 -12.22
N SER A 205 21.50 29.59 -13.29
CA SER A 205 22.39 29.24 -14.42
C SER A 205 22.92 30.48 -15.14
N CYS A 206 22.08 31.50 -15.34
CA CYS A 206 22.45 32.77 -15.95
C CYS A 206 23.44 33.56 -15.08
N ARG A 207 23.26 33.57 -13.75
CA ARG A 207 24.21 34.20 -12.81
C ARG A 207 25.57 33.49 -12.79
N ARG A 208 25.62 32.15 -12.89
CA ARG A 208 26.88 31.39 -13.00
C ARG A 208 27.62 31.67 -14.31
N LYS A 209 26.92 31.77 -15.44
CA LYS A 209 27.53 32.14 -16.74
C LYS A 209 28.08 33.57 -16.74
N LYS A 210 27.40 34.52 -16.07
CA LYS A 210 27.86 35.91 -15.97
C LYS A 210 29.12 36.07 -15.10
N ARG A 211 29.27 35.26 -14.04
CA ARG A 211 30.49 35.24 -13.21
C ARG A 211 31.70 34.62 -13.90
N LYS A 212 31.53 33.58 -14.73
CA LYS A 212 32.64 33.02 -15.54
C LYS A 212 33.22 34.02 -16.53
N ARG A 213 32.39 34.86 -17.15
CA ARG A 213 32.84 35.88 -18.13
C ARG A 213 33.54 37.10 -17.51
N ALA A 214 33.42 37.29 -16.20
CA ALA A 214 34.07 38.40 -15.48
C ALA A 214 35.43 38.01 -14.88
N GLY A 215 35.73 36.71 -14.76
CA GLY A 215 37.02 36.21 -14.27
C GLY A 215 38.13 36.14 -15.32
N ASP A 216 37.78 36.08 -16.60
CA ASP A 216 38.73 35.94 -17.73
C ASP A 216 39.31 37.28 -18.25
N LYS A 217 39.18 38.37 -17.48
CA LYS A 217 39.62 39.72 -17.90
C LYS A 217 40.79 40.31 -17.11
N ASN A 218 41.42 39.53 -16.24
CA ASN A 218 42.50 39.99 -15.36
C ASN A 218 43.81 39.20 -15.51
N ASP A 219 44.16 38.77 -16.72
CA ASP A 219 45.53 38.33 -17.04
C ASP A 219 45.92 38.92 -18.42
N ALA A 220 46.41 40.15 -18.40
CA ALA A 220 47.21 40.78 -19.46
C ALA A 220 48.12 41.84 -18.84
#